data_AF-A0A1G3PKD3-F1
#
_entry.id   AF-A0A1G3PKD3-F1
#
_cell.length_a   1.000
_cell.length_b   1.000
_cell.length_c   1.000
_cell.angle_alpha   90.00
_cell.angle_beta   90.00
_cell.angle_gamma   90.00
#
_symmetry.space_group_name_H-M   'P 1'
#
loop_
_entity.id
_entity.type
_entity.pdbx_description
1 polymer ?
#
loop_
_entity_poly.entity_id
_entity_poly.type
_entity_poly.pdbx_seq_one_letter_code
_entity_poly.pdbx_strand_id
1 'polypeptide(L)'
;MLVWYFLGAVLVVLIVTGVLCAVNSKKPLNEFGGWLYFFYSGVVSSVVICILTILFIILEFFLRAQDDLTFGIVSIGVLTVDAVFSIFLARVLRNKNPETPKKYLTLVAIFLIVNAALFILRAVIGHITIREMFSSLVGLGIAYFINRRYFSRSRRVMLFYGAQEVMSGGGLSGSRFNDE
;
A
#
# COMPACT_ATOMS: atom_id res chain seq x y z
N MET A 1 -12.45 27.25 5.30
CA MET A 1 -11.02 27.60 5.18
C MET A 1 -10.10 26.41 5.50
N LEU A 2 -10.30 25.73 6.63
CA LEU A 2 -9.48 24.57 7.08
C LEU A 2 -9.36 23.44 6.05
N VAL A 3 -10.48 23.06 5.42
CA VAL A 3 -10.53 22.01 4.38
C VAL A 3 -9.60 22.30 3.20
N TRP A 4 -9.47 23.56 2.79
CA TRP A 4 -8.59 23.95 1.68
C TRP A 4 -7.11 23.79 2.03
N TYR A 5 -6.72 24.08 3.28
CA TYR A 5 -5.35 23.84 3.76
C TYR A 5 -5.03 22.35 3.83
N PHE A 6 -5.98 21.53 4.32
CA PHE A 6 -5.82 20.08 4.32
C PHE A 6 -5.67 19.51 2.91
N LEU A 7 -6.55 19.90 1.98
CA LEU A 7 -6.46 19.49 0.57
C LEU A 7 -5.15 19.95 -0.07
N GLY A 8 -4.70 21.17 0.23
CA GLY A 8 -3.41 21.67 -0.22
C GLY A 8 -2.24 20.82 0.29
N ALA A 9 -2.24 20.45 1.58
CA ALA A 9 -1.20 19.60 2.16
C ALA A 9 -1.17 18.20 1.52
N VAL A 10 -2.34 17.57 1.33
CA VAL A 10 -2.44 16.28 0.64
C VAL A 10 -1.92 16.38 -0.80
N LEU A 11 -2.30 17.44 -1.53
CA LEU A 11 -1.84 17.67 -2.89
C LEU A 11 -0.32 17.82 -2.97
N VAL A 12 0.29 18.56 -2.05
CA VAL A 12 1.76 18.70 -1.98
C VAL A 12 2.42 17.34 -1.78
N VAL A 13 1.92 16.51 -0.86
CA VAL A 13 2.44 15.15 -0.65
C VAL A 13 2.36 14.33 -1.95
N LEU A 14 1.24 14.38 -2.66
CA LEU A 14 1.05 13.65 -3.91
C LEU A 14 2.00 14.15 -5.01
N ILE A 15 2.17 15.46 -5.16
CA ILE A 15 3.09 16.05 -6.16
C ILE A 15 4.53 15.64 -5.85
N VAL A 16 4.99 15.80 -4.62
CA VAL A 16 6.37 15.44 -4.22
C VAL A 16 6.62 13.96 -4.44
N THR A 17 5.66 13.11 -4.08
CA THR A 17 5.74 11.66 -4.32
C THR A 17 5.84 11.36 -5.82
N GLY A 18 5.01 12.01 -6.64
CA GLY A 18 5.01 11.86 -8.10
C GLY A 18 6.35 12.27 -8.73
N VAL A 19 6.92 13.39 -8.30
CA VAL A 19 8.24 13.87 -8.77
C VAL A 19 9.33 12.87 -8.38
N LEU A 20 9.35 12.40 -7.13
CA LEU A 20 10.32 11.41 -6.67
C LEU A 20 10.19 10.08 -7.45
N CYS A 21 8.97 9.65 -7.77
CA CYS A 21 8.73 8.50 -8.64
C CYS A 21 9.29 8.71 -10.03
N ALA A 22 9.03 9.87 -10.65
CA ALA A 22 9.50 10.17 -11.99
C ALA A 22 11.03 10.14 -12.06
N VAL A 23 11.71 10.69 -11.05
CA VAL A 23 13.19 10.69 -10.96
C VAL A 23 13.72 9.27 -10.77
N ASN A 24 13.16 8.49 -9.84
CA ASN A 24 13.63 7.14 -9.53
C ASN A 24 13.17 6.08 -10.54
N SER A 25 12.28 6.43 -11.48
CA SER A 25 11.80 5.49 -12.50
C SER A 25 12.88 5.08 -13.50
N LYS A 26 13.89 5.95 -13.70
CA LYS A 26 14.98 5.76 -14.67
C LYS A 26 16.11 4.82 -14.21
N LYS A 27 16.06 4.35 -12.97
CA LYS A 27 17.09 3.45 -12.40
C LYS A 27 17.09 2.07 -13.09
N PRO A 28 18.27 1.43 -13.19
CA PRO A 28 18.44 0.14 -13.85
C PRO A 28 17.66 -1.00 -13.13
N LEU A 29 17.50 -2.13 -13.82
CA LEU A 29 16.64 -3.24 -13.36
C LEU A 29 17.13 -3.97 -12.10
N ASN A 30 18.45 -3.94 -11.86
CA ASN A 30 19.12 -4.53 -10.69
C ASN A 30 19.08 -3.61 -9.45
N GLU A 31 18.59 -2.39 -9.60
CA GLU A 31 18.48 -1.41 -8.53
C GLU A 31 17.03 -1.16 -8.13
N PHE A 32 16.86 -0.60 -6.92
CA PHE A 32 15.54 -0.22 -6.42
C PHE A 32 15.04 1.00 -7.20
N GLY A 33 14.12 0.78 -8.14
CA GLY A 33 13.65 1.80 -9.07
C GLY A 33 12.45 1.36 -9.91
N GLY A 34 12.01 2.24 -10.81
CA GLY A 34 10.84 1.98 -11.66
C GLY A 34 9.54 1.90 -10.85
N TRP A 35 8.63 1.03 -11.30
CA TRP A 35 7.35 0.77 -10.62
C TRP A 35 7.52 0.30 -9.16
N LEU A 36 8.64 -0.33 -8.81
CA LEU A 36 8.87 -0.77 -7.43
C LEU A 36 9.02 0.42 -6.48
N TYR A 37 9.69 1.47 -6.94
CA TYR A 37 9.77 2.72 -6.20
C TYR A 37 8.40 3.37 -6.08
N PHE A 38 7.57 3.33 -7.14
CA PHE A 38 6.20 3.86 -7.10
C PHE A 38 5.34 3.18 -6.03
N PHE A 39 5.38 1.84 -5.92
CA PHE A 39 4.66 1.13 -4.86
C PHE A 39 5.18 1.51 -3.47
N TYR A 40 6.51 1.58 -3.30
CA TYR A 40 7.11 1.94 -2.03
C TYR A 40 6.78 3.38 -1.61
N SER A 41 6.94 4.33 -2.52
CA SER A 41 6.65 5.74 -2.26
C SER A 41 5.15 5.93 -2.00
N GLY A 42 4.27 5.24 -2.73
CA GLY A 42 2.83 5.27 -2.46
C GLY A 42 2.50 4.81 -1.04
N VAL A 43 3.13 3.72 -0.58
CA VAL A 43 2.98 3.19 0.78
C VAL A 43 3.58 4.12 1.84
N VAL A 44 4.69 4.81 1.55
CA VAL A 44 5.26 5.79 2.49
C VAL A 44 4.36 7.03 2.57
N SER A 45 3.87 7.51 1.44
CA SER A 45 3.00 8.68 1.36
C SER A 45 1.63 8.42 2.00
N SER A 46 1.11 7.19 1.96
CA SER A 46 -0.13 6.84 2.66
C SER A 46 0.01 7.02 4.18
N VAL A 47 1.18 6.71 4.78
CA VAL A 47 1.43 6.98 6.21
C VAL A 47 1.34 8.46 6.52
N VAL A 48 1.98 9.30 5.69
CA VAL A 48 1.94 10.77 5.85
C VAL A 48 0.50 11.28 5.73
N ILE A 49 -0.26 10.79 4.75
CA ILE A 49 -1.67 11.15 4.57
C ILE A 49 -2.51 10.71 5.77
N CYS A 50 -2.29 9.51 6.31
CA CYS A 50 -2.98 9.03 7.51
C CYS A 50 -2.73 9.96 8.71
N ILE A 51 -1.47 10.34 8.95
CA ILE A 51 -1.09 11.26 10.03
C ILE A 51 -1.78 12.62 9.84
N LEU A 52 -1.71 13.19 8.63
CA LEU A 52 -2.39 14.46 8.33
C LEU A 52 -3.89 14.38 8.54
N THR A 53 -4.51 13.25 8.19
CA THR A 53 -5.96 13.03 8.34
C THR A 53 -6.34 12.89 9.82
N ILE A 54 -5.56 12.17 10.62
CA ILE A 54 -5.76 12.08 12.08
C ILE A 54 -5.66 13.46 12.73
N LEU A 55 -4.62 14.24 12.38
CA LEU A 55 -4.46 15.61 12.88
C LEU A 55 -5.64 16.50 12.48
N PHE A 56 -6.13 16.37 11.24
CA PHE A 56 -7.29 17.11 10.77
C PHE A 56 -8.57 16.74 11.55
N ILE A 57 -8.81 15.45 11.80
CA ILE A 57 -9.95 14.99 12.60
C ILE A 57 -9.88 15.53 14.03
N ILE A 58 -8.71 15.46 14.66
CA ILE A 58 -8.49 15.99 16.01
C ILE A 58 -8.75 17.51 16.04
N LEU A 59 -8.23 18.24 15.06
CA LEU A 59 -8.42 19.69 14.96
C LEU A 59 -9.89 20.06 14.76
N GLU A 60 -10.60 19.38 13.86
CA GLU A 60 -12.05 19.58 13.65
C GLU A 60 -12.85 19.26 14.91
N PHE A 61 -12.47 18.22 15.67
CA PHE A 61 -13.08 17.89 16.95
C PHE A 61 -12.93 19.03 17.98
N PHE A 62 -11.73 19.59 18.12
CA PHE A 62 -11.47 20.73 19.02
C PHE A 62 -12.19 22.02 18.58
N LEU A 63 -12.27 22.28 17.27
CA LEU A 63 -12.84 23.52 16.74
C LEU A 63 -14.37 23.53 16.70
N ARG A 64 -15.00 22.38 16.46
CA ARG A 64 -16.46 22.30 16.27
C ARG A 64 -17.22 21.71 17.44
N ALA A 65 -16.53 21.28 18.50
CA ALA A 65 -17.14 20.62 19.67
C ALA A 65 -18.20 19.58 19.26
N GLN A 66 -17.87 18.75 18.27
CA GLN A 66 -18.86 17.83 17.68
C GLN A 66 -19.26 16.73 18.67
N ASP A 67 -20.57 16.48 18.74
CA ASP A 67 -21.19 15.49 19.65
C ASP A 67 -20.88 14.03 19.26
N ASP A 68 -20.46 13.76 18.02
CA ASP A 68 -20.19 12.40 17.54
C ASP A 68 -18.74 11.96 17.81
N LEU A 69 -18.41 11.86 19.09
CA LEU A 69 -17.14 11.32 19.59
C LEU A 69 -16.87 9.90 19.04
N THR A 70 -17.94 9.12 18.84
CA THR A 70 -17.87 7.75 18.34
C THR A 70 -17.33 7.71 16.90
N PHE A 71 -17.83 8.56 16.01
CA PHE A 71 -17.32 8.67 14.65
C PHE A 71 -15.83 9.06 14.62
N GLY A 72 -15.43 10.02 15.47
CA GLY A 72 -14.03 10.46 15.60
C GLY A 72 -13.10 9.32 16.02
N ILE A 73 -13.45 8.59 17.08
CA ILE A 73 -12.67 7.46 17.59
C ILE A 73 -12.58 6.33 16.55
N VAL A 74 -13.70 5.95 15.94
CA VAL A 74 -13.72 4.91 14.89
C VAL A 74 -12.88 5.34 13.69
N SER A 75 -12.92 6.61 13.31
CA SER A 75 -12.13 7.14 12.19
C SER A 75 -10.63 7.09 12.45
N ILE A 76 -10.19 7.54 13.63
CA ILE A 76 -8.79 7.49 14.05
C ILE A 76 -8.30 6.04 14.16
N GLY A 77 -9.12 5.14 14.71
CA GLY A 77 -8.79 3.72 14.84
C GLY A 77 -8.48 3.07 13.49
N VAL A 78 -9.34 3.27 12.48
CA VAL A 78 -9.12 2.74 11.12
C VAL A 78 -7.87 3.35 10.48
N LEU A 79 -7.68 4.67 10.57
CA LEU A 79 -6.49 5.34 10.02
C LEU A 79 -5.19 4.84 10.68
N THR A 80 -5.25 4.50 11.97
CA THR A 80 -4.12 3.91 12.69
C THR A 80 -3.80 2.52 12.15
N VAL A 81 -4.82 1.68 11.92
CA VAL A 81 -4.65 0.37 11.27
C VAL A 81 -4.01 0.52 9.90
N ASP A 82 -4.50 1.46 9.08
CA ASP A 82 -3.96 1.73 7.75
C ASP A 82 -2.50 2.19 7.78
N ALA A 83 -2.15 3.07 8.71
CA ALA A 83 -0.77 3.52 8.90
C ALA A 83 0.14 2.36 9.32
N VAL A 84 -0.29 1.50 10.25
CA VAL A 84 0.47 0.34 10.72
C VAL A 84 0.74 -0.64 9.57
N PHE A 85 -0.27 -0.99 8.78
CA PHE A 85 -0.09 -1.84 7.62
C PHE A 85 0.81 -1.21 6.56
N SER A 86 0.67 0.09 6.32
CA SER A 86 1.54 0.83 5.40
C SER A 86 3.01 0.76 5.85
N ILE A 87 3.27 0.92 7.16
CA ILE A 87 4.63 0.76 7.72
C ILE A 87 5.16 -0.66 7.50
N PHE A 88 4.35 -1.70 7.72
CA PHE A 88 4.76 -3.08 7.48
C PHE A 88 5.05 -3.36 6.00
N LEU A 89 4.20 -2.87 5.09
CA LEU A 89 4.41 -2.99 3.64
C LEU A 89 5.69 -2.29 3.20
N ALA A 90 5.97 -1.08 3.70
CA ALA A 90 7.19 -0.35 3.40
C ALA A 90 8.44 -1.11 3.87
N ARG A 91 8.39 -1.69 5.08
CA ARG A 91 9.48 -2.51 5.63
C ARG A 91 9.74 -3.75 4.77
N VAL A 92 8.69 -4.47 4.40
CA VAL A 92 8.82 -5.66 3.55
C VAL A 92 9.39 -5.31 2.18
N LEU A 93 8.93 -4.25 1.54
CA LEU A 93 9.45 -3.81 0.24
C LEU A 93 10.94 -3.47 0.26
N ARG A 94 11.47 -3.00 1.39
CA ARG A 94 12.89 -2.67 1.54
C ARG A 94 13.79 -3.91 1.69
N ASN A 95 13.24 -5.04 2.13
CA ASN A 95 14.01 -6.27 2.37
C ASN A 95 14.34 -6.98 1.06
N LYS A 96 15.64 -7.08 0.73
CA LYS A 96 16.13 -7.81 -0.45
C LYS A 96 16.23 -9.31 -0.18
N ASN A 97 15.09 -10.00 -0.20
CA ASN A 97 15.01 -11.45 -0.09
C ASN A 97 14.13 -12.04 -1.20
N PRO A 98 14.40 -13.26 -1.69
CA PRO A 98 13.61 -13.90 -2.75
C PRO A 98 12.16 -14.17 -2.33
N GLU A 99 11.89 -14.31 -1.03
CA GLU A 99 10.54 -14.48 -0.49
C GLU A 99 9.73 -13.17 -0.39
N THR A 100 10.38 -12.01 -0.53
CA THR A 100 9.75 -10.69 -0.33
C THR A 100 8.50 -10.47 -1.18
N PRO A 101 8.47 -10.81 -2.49
CA PRO A 101 7.27 -10.63 -3.31
C PRO A 101 6.07 -11.42 -2.79
N LYS A 102 6.29 -12.67 -2.34
CA LYS A 102 5.22 -13.51 -1.76
C LYS A 102 4.75 -12.93 -0.42
N LYS A 103 5.67 -12.56 0.47
CA LYS A 103 5.36 -11.95 1.76
C LYS A 103 4.59 -10.63 1.60
N TYR A 104 5.00 -9.81 0.64
CA TYR A 104 4.32 -8.56 0.30
C TYR A 104 2.87 -8.83 -0.13
N LEU A 105 2.65 -9.74 -1.07
CA LEU A 105 1.30 -10.07 -1.54
C LEU A 105 0.40 -10.64 -0.44
N THR A 106 0.94 -11.47 0.45
CA THR A 106 0.21 -11.96 1.62
C THR A 106 -0.19 -10.81 2.53
N LEU A 107 0.70 -9.86 2.81
CA LEU A 107 0.38 -8.69 3.61
C LEU A 107 -0.68 -7.78 2.96
N VAL A 108 -0.62 -7.57 1.63
CA VAL A 108 -1.65 -6.80 0.92
C VAL A 108 -3.00 -7.52 0.99
N ALA A 109 -3.03 -8.85 0.88
CA ALA A 109 -4.27 -9.62 1.01
C ALA A 109 -4.87 -9.51 2.43
N ILE A 110 -4.04 -9.64 3.47
CA ILE A 110 -4.47 -9.44 4.87
C ILE A 110 -4.99 -8.01 5.06
N PHE A 111 -4.25 -7.01 4.58
CA PHE A 111 -4.65 -5.61 4.64
C PHE A 111 -6.03 -5.38 4.01
N LEU A 112 -6.30 -5.99 2.84
CA LEU A 112 -7.59 -5.88 2.16
C LEU A 112 -8.72 -6.52 2.97
N ILE A 113 -8.50 -7.70 3.55
CA ILE A 113 -9.51 -8.39 4.39
C ILE A 113 -9.84 -7.55 5.62
N VAL A 114 -8.82 -7.02 6.30
CA VAL A 114 -8.99 -6.16 7.47
C VAL A 114 -9.75 -4.88 7.08
N ASN A 115 -9.35 -4.22 6.00
CA ASN A 115 -10.04 -3.02 5.53
C ASN A 115 -11.50 -3.29 5.13
N ALA A 116 -11.76 -4.41 4.45
CA ALA A 116 -13.12 -4.80 4.10
C ALA A 116 -13.99 -4.99 5.36
N ALA A 117 -13.45 -5.63 6.40
CA ALA A 117 -14.15 -5.79 7.68
C ALA A 117 -14.42 -4.43 8.35
N LEU A 118 -13.47 -3.49 8.32
CA LEU A 118 -13.64 -2.15 8.87
C LEU A 118 -14.67 -1.32 8.10
N PHE A 119 -14.72 -1.43 6.76
CA PHE A 119 -15.76 -0.80 5.95
C PHE A 119 -17.15 -1.37 6.26
N ILE A 120 -17.27 -2.69 6.37
CA ILE A 120 -18.53 -3.34 6.76
C ILE A 120 -18.98 -2.85 8.16
N LEU A 121 -18.06 -2.79 9.12
CA LEU A 121 -18.34 -2.29 10.47
C LEU A 121 -18.86 -0.85 10.44
N ARG A 122 -18.21 0.04 9.68
CA ARG A 122 -18.67 1.43 9.51
C ARG A 122 -20.05 1.53 8.88
N ALA A 123 -20.37 0.65 7.92
CA ALA A 123 -21.68 0.60 7.30
C ALA A 123 -22.77 0.15 8.29
N VAL A 124 -22.46 -0.87 9.11
CA VAL A 124 -23.38 -1.38 10.15
C VAL A 124 -23.68 -0.33 11.22
N ILE A 125 -22.70 0.49 11.60
CA ILE A 125 -22.88 1.59 12.57
C ILE A 125 -23.57 2.80 11.93
N GLY A 126 -23.77 2.81 10.60
CA GLY A 126 -24.47 3.88 9.88
C GLY A 126 -23.59 5.09 9.54
N HIS A 127 -22.26 4.96 9.67
CA HIS A 127 -21.32 6.05 9.37
C HIS A 127 -20.94 6.15 7.89
N ILE A 128 -21.26 5.13 7.08
CA ILE A 128 -21.09 5.17 5.62
C ILE A 128 -22.30 4.55 4.93
N THR A 129 -22.58 5.00 3.71
CA THR A 129 -23.62 4.43 2.85
C THR A 129 -23.15 3.12 2.21
N ILE A 130 -24.11 2.26 1.83
CA ILE A 130 -23.82 1.03 1.06
C ILE A 130 -23.07 1.35 -0.24
N ARG A 131 -23.39 2.48 -0.88
CA ARG A 131 -22.74 2.94 -2.12
C ARG A 131 -21.26 3.26 -1.88
N GLU A 132 -20.94 3.97 -0.81
CA GLU A 132 -19.55 4.30 -0.43
C GLU A 132 -18.77 3.05 -0.06
N MET A 133 -19.38 2.12 0.67
CA MET A 133 -18.79 0.82 1.00
C MET A 133 -18.44 0.06 -0.29
N PHE A 134 -19.39 -0.09 -1.21
CA PHE A 134 -19.17 -0.82 -2.46
C PHE A 134 -18.07 -0.19 -3.32
N SER A 135 -18.10 1.14 -3.49
CA SER A 135 -17.07 1.88 -4.22
C SER A 135 -15.67 1.66 -3.62
N SER A 136 -15.57 1.66 -2.29
CA SER A 136 -14.30 1.46 -1.57
C SER A 136 -13.77 0.03 -1.74
N LEU A 137 -14.64 -0.98 -1.62
CA LEU A 137 -14.28 -2.39 -1.82
C LEU A 137 -13.83 -2.68 -3.25
N VAL A 138 -14.49 -2.09 -4.25
CA VAL A 138 -14.08 -2.19 -5.67
C VAL A 138 -12.69 -1.56 -5.86
N GLY A 139 -12.45 -0.38 -5.29
CA GLY A 139 -11.15 0.28 -5.33
C GLY A 139 -10.03 -0.57 -4.72
N LEU A 140 -10.26 -1.17 -3.56
CA LEU A 140 -9.33 -2.10 -2.91
C LEU A 140 -9.07 -3.34 -3.77
N GLY A 141 -10.10 -3.90 -4.40
CA GLY A 141 -9.97 -5.05 -5.29
C GLY A 141 -9.10 -4.76 -6.52
N ILE A 142 -9.29 -3.59 -7.15
CA ILE A 142 -8.47 -3.13 -8.28
C ILE A 142 -7.01 -2.95 -7.84
N ALA A 143 -6.79 -2.27 -6.70
CA ALA A 143 -5.46 -2.05 -6.16
C ALA A 143 -4.73 -3.38 -5.86
N TYR A 144 -5.43 -4.36 -5.28
CA TYR A 144 -4.88 -5.69 -5.06
C TYR A 144 -4.54 -6.40 -6.37
N PHE A 145 -5.41 -6.34 -7.39
CA PHE A 145 -5.15 -6.96 -8.68
C PHE A 145 -3.89 -6.40 -9.35
N ILE A 146 -3.71 -5.08 -9.32
CA ILE A 146 -2.52 -4.40 -9.84
C ILE A 146 -1.26 -4.89 -9.10
N ASN A 147 -1.29 -4.90 -7.77
CA ASN A 147 -0.18 -5.38 -6.95
C ASN A 147 0.13 -6.85 -7.23
N ARG A 148 -0.88 -7.72 -7.23
CA ARG A 148 -0.74 -9.15 -7.52
C ARG A 148 -0.07 -9.36 -8.87
N ARG A 149 -0.54 -8.70 -9.93
CA ARG A 149 0.02 -8.85 -11.27
C ARG A 149 1.46 -8.35 -11.35
N TYR A 150 1.76 -7.20 -10.74
CA TYR A 150 3.10 -6.64 -10.74
C TYR A 150 4.10 -7.50 -9.97
N PHE A 151 3.82 -7.85 -8.71
CA PHE A 151 4.77 -8.58 -7.87
C PHE A 151 4.92 -10.07 -8.23
N SER A 152 3.95 -10.67 -8.92
CA SER A 152 4.07 -12.06 -9.38
C SER A 152 4.71 -12.22 -10.76
N ARG A 153 4.56 -11.24 -11.66
CA ARG A 153 5.00 -11.39 -13.07
C ARG A 153 6.11 -10.44 -13.50
N SER A 154 6.44 -9.41 -12.72
CA SER A 154 7.44 -8.42 -13.13
C SER A 154 8.86 -8.98 -13.09
N ARG A 155 9.52 -9.00 -14.25
CA ARG A 155 10.97 -9.33 -14.37
C ARG A 155 11.82 -8.45 -13.47
N ARG A 156 11.49 -7.16 -13.33
CA ARG A 156 12.21 -6.23 -12.45
C ARG A 156 12.12 -6.65 -10.99
N VAL A 157 10.93 -7.04 -10.53
CA VAL A 157 10.72 -7.50 -9.14
C VAL A 157 11.53 -8.76 -8.89
N MET A 158 11.47 -9.74 -9.79
CA MET A 158 12.24 -10.98 -9.66
C MET A 158 13.75 -10.74 -9.61
N LEU A 159 14.27 -9.88 -10.50
CA LEU A 159 15.70 -9.54 -10.55
C LEU A 159 16.13 -8.79 -9.28
N PHE A 160 15.36 -7.80 -8.84
CA PHE A 160 15.71 -6.98 -7.67
C PHE A 160 15.74 -7.79 -6.37
N TYR A 161 14.80 -8.72 -6.19
CA TYR A 161 14.71 -9.56 -4.99
C TYR A 161 15.48 -10.88 -5.10
N GLY A 162 16.12 -11.18 -6.23
CA GLY A 162 16.84 -12.44 -6.44
C GLY A 162 15.94 -13.67 -6.55
N ALA A 163 14.66 -13.50 -6.88
CA ALA A 163 13.68 -14.59 -6.98
C ALA A 163 13.78 -15.41 -8.28
N GLN A 164 14.86 -15.25 -9.05
CA GLN A 164 14.99 -15.82 -10.39
C GLN A 164 15.22 -17.34 -10.37
N GLU A 165 15.83 -17.89 -9.33
CA GLU A 165 16.10 -19.33 -9.20
C GLU A 165 14.86 -20.18 -8.87
N VAL A 166 13.76 -19.56 -8.40
CA VAL A 166 12.58 -20.30 -7.92
C VAL A 166 11.54 -20.56 -9.02
N MET A 167 11.60 -19.84 -10.15
CA MET A 167 10.68 -20.06 -11.29
C MET A 167 11.29 -20.83 -12.47
N SER A 168 12.58 -21.19 -12.40
CA SER A 168 13.24 -22.13 -13.32
C SER A 168 13.18 -23.59 -12.85
N GLY A 169 12.49 -23.88 -11.75
CA GLY A 169 12.25 -25.25 -11.23
C GLY A 169 11.22 -26.06 -12.01
N GLY A 170 11.20 -25.90 -13.33
CA GLY A 170 10.29 -26.57 -14.26
C GLY A 170 10.89 -26.61 -15.65
N GLY A 171 12.08 -27.21 -15.78
CA GLY A 171 12.73 -27.37 -17.08
C GLY A 171 14.18 -27.82 -16.96
N LEU A 172 14.36 -29.13 -17.11
CA LEU A 172 15.62 -29.86 -17.38
C LEU A 172 16.50 -30.18 -16.17
N SER A 173 16.10 -31.26 -15.51
CA SER A 173 17.02 -32.36 -15.24
C SER A 173 17.87 -32.63 -16.48
N GLY A 174 19.17 -32.42 -16.36
CA GLY A 174 20.18 -32.67 -17.38
C GLY A 174 21.42 -33.24 -16.70
N SER A 175 21.30 -34.47 -16.20
CA SER A 175 22.44 -35.30 -15.87
C SER A 175 23.33 -35.52 -17.10
N ARG A 176 24.58 -35.09 -17.02
CA ARG A 176 25.76 -35.70 -17.64
C ARG A 176 26.87 -35.46 -16.63
N PHE A 177 27.30 -36.41 -15.80
CA PHE A 177 28.04 -37.64 -16.12
C PHE A 177 29.09 -37.43 -17.21
N ASN A 178 30.35 -37.35 -16.73
CA ASN A 178 31.64 -37.77 -17.29
C ASN A 178 31.91 -37.58 -18.80
N ASP A 179 33.00 -36.87 -19.11
CA ASP A 179 34.30 -37.47 -19.48
C ASP A 179 35.24 -36.35 -19.97
N GLU A 180 36.34 -36.14 -19.23
CA GLU A 180 37.73 -35.86 -19.66
C GLU A 180 38.57 -35.36 -18.47
#